data_AF-A0A7S2LGG1-F1
#
_entry.id   AF-A0A7S2LGG1-F1
#
_cell.length_a   1.000
_cell.length_b   1.000
_cell.length_c   1.000
_cell.angle_alpha   90.00
_cell.angle_beta   90.00
_cell.angle_gamma   90.00
#
_symmetry.space_group_name_H-M   'P 1'
#
loop_
_entity.id
_entity.type
_entity.pdbx_description
1 polymer ?
#
loop_
_entity_poly.entity_id
_entity_poly.type
_entity_poly.pdbx_seq_one_letter_code
_entity_poly.pdbx_strand_id
1 'polypeptide(L)'
;EIEEQALGNTTVCRECPPGERRIRNVCEACPPGHFSLGGVSVCTPCAPGTFSGYASTRCQLCEVGRFGPNISGTSCQACSFGRYSERLGQKACDPCAVLFASPKGVTTMQRFTTDDGTSTWHRITRATSSEDCGCDEGM
;
A
#
# COMPACT_ATOMS: atom_id res chain seq x y z
N GLU A 1 -3.97 -15.16 -40.71
CA GLU A 1 -2.74 -15.69 -41.32
C GLU A 1 -1.95 -16.43 -40.25
N ILE A 2 -1.79 -17.74 -40.44
CA ILE A 2 -0.95 -18.67 -39.65
C ILE A 2 0.19 -18.99 -40.63
N GLU A 3 1.48 -19.00 -40.35
CA GLU A 3 2.33 -19.58 -39.30
C GLU A 3 3.70 -18.90 -39.41
N GLU A 4 4.54 -18.98 -38.38
CA GLU A 4 5.91 -19.46 -38.62
C GLU A 4 6.47 -20.06 -37.33
N GLN A 5 6.42 -21.39 -37.25
CA GLN A 5 7.41 -22.17 -36.52
C GLN A 5 8.66 -22.26 -37.40
N ALA A 6 9.79 -21.73 -36.95
CA ALA A 6 11.11 -22.09 -37.47
C ALA A 6 11.86 -22.94 -36.43
N LEU A 7 12.11 -24.20 -36.79
CA LEU A 7 12.92 -25.17 -36.06
C LEU A 7 14.39 -25.01 -36.51
N GLY A 8 15.27 -24.61 -35.60
CA GLY A 8 16.71 -24.64 -35.84
C GLY A 8 17.49 -24.39 -34.56
N ASN A 9 17.76 -25.44 -33.78
CA ASN A 9 18.65 -25.48 -32.60
C ASN A 9 18.97 -24.15 -31.88
N THR A 10 17.93 -23.37 -31.61
CA THR A 10 17.99 -22.18 -30.78
C THR A 10 17.06 -22.46 -29.62
N THR A 11 17.61 -22.51 -28.42
CA THR A 11 16.83 -22.55 -27.18
C THR A 11 16.00 -21.28 -27.09
N VAL A 12 14.83 -21.24 -27.74
CA VAL A 12 13.91 -20.11 -27.69
C VAL A 12 13.37 -20.07 -26.26
N CYS A 13 14.02 -19.25 -25.43
CA CYS A 13 13.51 -18.94 -24.11
C CYS A 13 12.24 -18.10 -24.30
N ARG A 14 11.08 -18.73 -24.26
CA ARG A 14 9.80 -18.02 -24.30
C ARG A 14 9.77 -16.99 -23.16
N GLU A 15 9.45 -15.75 -23.50
CA GLU A 15 9.26 -14.69 -22.51
C GLU A 15 7.96 -14.91 -21.75
N CYS A 16 8.00 -14.71 -20.44
CA CYS A 16 6.82 -14.81 -19.61
C CYS A 16 6.01 -13.50 -19.67
N PRO A 17 4.68 -13.57 -19.61
CA PRO A 17 3.83 -12.39 -19.63
C PRO A 17 4.05 -11.51 -18.37
N PRO A 18 3.57 -10.25 -18.39
CA PRO A 18 3.51 -9.41 -17.20
C PRO A 18 2.85 -10.12 -16.02
N GLY A 19 3.36 -9.88 -14.82
CA GLY A 19 2.92 -10.59 -13.61
C GLY A 19 3.60 -11.93 -13.37
N GLU A 20 4.42 -12.41 -14.30
CA GLU A 20 5.14 -13.68 -14.17
C GLU A 20 6.67 -13.49 -14.31
N ARG A 21 7.42 -14.44 -13.74
CA ARG A 21 8.86 -14.60 -13.90
C ARG A 21 9.18 -15.95 -14.53
N ARG A 22 10.28 -15.99 -15.27
CA ARG A 22 10.81 -17.23 -15.84
C ARG A 22 11.62 -18.01 -14.81
N ILE A 23 11.16 -19.21 -14.48
CA ILE A 23 11.93 -20.21 -13.73
C ILE A 23 12.20 -21.39 -14.65
N ARG A 24 13.46 -21.49 -15.13
CA ARG A 24 13.86 -22.44 -16.17
C ARG A 24 13.03 -22.21 -17.45
N ASN A 25 12.10 -23.12 -17.75
CA ASN A 25 11.22 -23.08 -18.91
C ASN A 25 9.74 -22.91 -18.52
N VAL A 26 9.47 -22.58 -17.26
CA VAL A 26 8.12 -22.38 -16.72
C VAL A 26 7.95 -20.92 -16.35
N CYS A 27 6.78 -20.37 -16.65
CA CYS A 27 6.39 -19.06 -16.16
C CYS A 27 5.63 -19.23 -14.85
N GLU A 28 6.15 -18.58 -13.81
CA GLU A 28 5.59 -18.61 -12.47
C GLU A 28 5.16 -17.20 -12.09
N ALA A 29 3.94 -17.08 -11.55
CA ALA A 29 3.43 -15.80 -11.08
C ALA A 29 4.32 -15.19 -10.00
N CYS A 30 4.46 -13.87 -10.08
CA CYS A 30 5.16 -13.11 -9.07
C CYS A 30 4.47 -13.27 -7.71
N PRO A 31 5.25 -13.56 -6.65
CA PRO A 31 4.69 -13.62 -5.30
C PRO A 31 4.18 -12.23 -4.88
N PRO A 32 3.30 -12.15 -3.87
CA PRO A 32 2.84 -10.88 -3.33
C PRO A 32 4.00 -9.98 -2.92
N GLY A 33 3.80 -8.67 -3.04
CA GLY A 33 4.85 -7.67 -2.85
C GLY A 33 5.89 -7.61 -3.96
N HIS A 34 5.69 -8.33 -5.06
CA HIS A 34 6.51 -8.19 -6.26
C HIS A 34 5.64 -7.96 -7.50
N PHE A 35 6.24 -7.43 -8.55
CA PHE A 35 5.61 -7.24 -9.84
C PHE A 35 6.55 -7.57 -11.00
N SER A 36 5.99 -7.72 -12.20
CA SER A 36 6.74 -7.94 -13.44
C SER A 36 6.01 -7.29 -14.61
N LEU A 37 6.77 -6.64 -15.50
CA LEU A 37 6.28 -6.14 -16.79
C LEU A 37 6.40 -7.18 -17.92
N GLY A 38 6.81 -8.42 -17.58
CA GLY A 38 7.04 -9.49 -18.53
C GLY A 38 8.52 -9.62 -18.91
N GLY A 39 8.90 -10.77 -19.45
CA GLY A 39 10.26 -11.05 -19.92
C GLY A 39 11.34 -11.15 -18.83
N VAL A 40 10.98 -11.11 -17.54
CA VAL A 40 11.94 -11.14 -16.42
C VAL A 40 12.17 -12.55 -15.87
N SER A 41 13.37 -12.80 -15.35
CA SER A 41 13.68 -14.00 -14.55
C SER A 41 13.42 -13.81 -13.06
N VAL A 42 13.38 -12.55 -12.61
CA VAL A 42 13.17 -12.16 -11.21
C VAL A 42 12.13 -11.05 -11.17
N CYS A 43 11.09 -11.23 -10.35
CA CYS A 43 10.10 -10.19 -10.14
C CYS A 43 10.71 -9.02 -9.35
N THR A 44 10.34 -7.80 -9.70
CA THR A 44 10.80 -6.60 -9.01
C THR A 44 10.04 -6.43 -7.70
N PRO A 45 10.71 -6.22 -6.55
CA PRO A 45 10.05 -5.98 -5.29
C PRO A 45 9.36 -4.61 -5.25
N CYS A 46 8.24 -4.53 -4.55
CA CYS A 46 7.58 -3.26 -4.28
C CYS A 46 8.39 -2.42 -3.31
N ALA A 47 8.61 -1.16 -3.64
CA ALA A 47 9.30 -0.22 -2.76
C ALA A 47 8.44 0.14 -1.54
N PRO A 48 9.03 0.60 -0.42
CA PRO A 48 8.28 1.18 0.68
C PRO A 48 7.31 2.27 0.19
N GLY A 49 6.12 2.30 0.78
CA GLY A 49 4.99 3.09 0.35
C GLY A 49 4.10 2.38 -0.67
N THR A 50 4.50 1.21 -1.15
CA THR A 50 3.72 0.46 -2.15
C THR A 50 3.49 -0.98 -1.73
N PHE A 51 2.48 -1.61 -2.34
CA PHE A 51 2.17 -3.02 -2.15
C PHE A 51 1.73 -3.69 -3.45
N SER A 52 1.78 -5.02 -3.50
CA SER A 52 1.16 -5.75 -4.61
C SER A 52 0.60 -7.10 -4.16
N GLY A 53 -0.43 -7.56 -4.88
CA GLY A 53 -0.98 -8.90 -4.75
C GLY A 53 -0.24 -9.92 -5.61
N TYR A 54 -0.80 -11.13 -5.69
CA TYR A 54 -0.27 -12.20 -6.54
C TYR A 54 -0.33 -11.83 -8.03
N ALA A 55 0.66 -12.28 -8.82
CA ALA A 55 0.72 -12.06 -10.27
C ALA A 55 0.60 -10.59 -10.71
N SER A 56 1.08 -9.65 -9.88
CA SER A 56 0.88 -8.22 -10.14
C SER A 56 1.79 -7.70 -11.26
N THR A 57 1.25 -6.79 -12.07
CA THR A 57 2.01 -6.09 -13.13
C THR A 57 2.57 -4.75 -12.68
N ARG A 58 2.17 -4.28 -11.48
CA ARG A 58 2.64 -3.05 -10.86
C ARG A 58 2.50 -3.13 -9.34
N CYS A 59 3.20 -2.25 -8.63
CA CYS A 59 2.89 -1.96 -7.23
C CYS A 59 1.86 -0.84 -7.12
N GLN A 60 0.92 -0.98 -6.19
CA GLN A 60 -0.08 0.01 -5.82
C GLN A 60 0.43 0.88 -4.69
N LEU A 61 0.15 2.17 -4.73
CA LEU A 61 0.49 3.10 -3.65
C LEU A 61 -0.40 2.81 -2.43
N CYS A 62 0.15 2.98 -1.23
CA CYS A 62 -0.66 3.05 -0.03
C CYS A 62 -1.56 4.27 -0.05
N GLU A 63 -2.85 4.07 0.20
CA GLU A 63 -3.82 5.16 0.31
C GLU A 63 -3.54 6.05 1.53
N VAL A 64 -4.13 7.25 1.54
CA VAL A 64 -4.14 8.12 2.71
C VAL A 64 -4.72 7.40 3.94
N GLY A 65 -4.25 7.77 5.13
CA GLY A 65 -4.53 7.06 6.37
C GLY A 65 -3.82 5.70 6.49
N ARG A 66 -3.01 5.32 5.50
CA ARG A 66 -2.21 4.09 5.51
C ARG A 66 -0.75 4.38 5.12
N PHE A 67 0.13 3.43 5.46
CA PHE A 67 1.55 3.49 5.13
C PHE A 67 2.11 2.11 4.81
N GLY A 68 3.20 2.07 4.03
CA GLY A 68 3.92 0.85 3.67
C GLY A 68 5.38 0.93 4.12
N PRO A 69 5.76 0.39 5.29
CA PRO A 69 7.11 0.60 5.81
C PRO A 69 8.17 -0.27 5.12
N ASN A 70 7.75 -1.40 4.56
CA ASN A 70 8.65 -2.46 4.13
C ASN A 70 8.82 -2.49 2.61
N ILE A 71 10.00 -2.92 2.18
CA ILE A 71 10.18 -3.44 0.82
C ILE A 71 9.41 -4.75 0.67
N SER A 72 8.99 -5.05 -0.56
CA SER A 72 8.13 -6.18 -0.90
C SER A 72 6.82 -6.20 -0.10
N GLY A 73 6.23 -5.01 0.11
CA GLY A 73 4.98 -4.87 0.83
C GLY A 73 3.83 -5.64 0.17
N THR A 74 3.10 -6.44 0.95
CA THR A 74 1.92 -7.18 0.46
C THR A 74 0.62 -6.45 0.78
N SER A 75 0.67 -5.50 1.72
CA SER A 75 -0.43 -4.65 2.13
C SER A 75 0.08 -3.40 2.83
N CYS A 76 -0.76 -2.38 2.91
CA CYS A 76 -0.49 -1.18 3.70
C CYS A 76 -1.06 -1.32 5.11
N GLN A 77 -0.39 -0.71 6.08
CA GLN A 77 -0.78 -0.66 7.48
C GLN A 77 -1.56 0.62 7.75
N ALA A 78 -2.58 0.55 8.62
CA ALA A 78 -3.33 1.72 9.05
C ALA A 78 -2.49 2.60 9.98
N CYS A 79 -2.65 3.92 9.87
CA CYS A 79 -2.12 4.82 10.90
C CYS A 79 -2.84 4.57 12.22
N SER A 80 -2.06 4.34 13.28
CA SER A 80 -2.54 4.22 14.65
C SER A 80 -3.06 5.56 15.16
N PHE A 81 -3.75 5.55 16.31
CA PHE A 81 -4.20 6.78 16.96
C PHE A 81 -3.07 7.79 17.15
N GLY A 82 -3.41 9.07 16.99
CA GLY A 82 -2.45 10.17 17.13
C GLY A 82 -1.45 10.27 15.96
N ARG A 83 -1.69 9.55 14.86
CA ARG A 83 -0.90 9.60 13.63
C ARG A 83 -1.80 9.63 12.41
N TYR A 84 -1.34 10.30 11.36
CA TYR A 84 -2.08 10.45 10.11
C TYR A 84 -1.17 10.21 8.90
N SER A 85 -1.78 10.01 7.73
CA SER A 85 -1.06 9.92 6.46
C SER A 85 -1.83 10.67 5.39
N GLU A 86 -1.31 11.82 4.99
CA GLU A 86 -1.98 12.72 4.02
C GLU A 86 -1.55 12.51 2.57
N ARG A 87 -0.59 11.61 2.32
CA ARG A 87 -0.02 11.40 0.98
C ARG A 87 -0.13 9.95 0.56
N LEU A 88 -0.48 9.75 -0.70
CA LEU A 88 -0.35 8.44 -1.35
C LEU A 88 1.10 7.97 -1.29
N GLY A 89 1.29 6.70 -0.99
CA GLY A 89 2.60 6.08 -0.93
C GLY A 89 3.44 6.46 0.28
N GLN A 90 2.83 6.92 1.38
CA GLN A 90 3.57 7.20 2.59
C GLN A 90 4.23 5.94 3.16
N LYS A 91 5.48 6.12 3.63
CA LYS A 91 6.31 5.04 4.17
C LYS A 91 6.18 4.90 5.68
N ALA A 92 5.68 5.94 6.33
CA ALA A 92 5.36 6.02 7.75
C ALA A 92 4.27 7.07 7.92
N CYS A 93 3.46 6.94 8.96
CA CYS A 93 2.49 7.97 9.32
C CYS A 93 3.16 9.11 10.08
N ASP A 94 2.74 10.33 9.78
CA ASP A 94 3.17 11.53 10.47
C ASP A 94 2.50 11.63 11.85
N PRO A 95 3.24 12.02 12.91
CA PRO A 95 2.65 12.19 14.23
C PRO A 95 1.79 13.45 14.27
N CYS A 96 0.68 13.40 15.01
CA CYS A 96 -0.05 14.59 15.38
C CYS A 96 0.84 15.51 16.23
N ALA A 97 0.83 16.80 15.92
CA ALA A 97 1.60 17.78 16.67
C ALA A 97 1.00 17.98 18.07
N VAL A 98 1.85 17.98 19.09
CA VAL A 98 1.48 18.35 20.46
C VAL A 98 1.52 19.87 20.58
N LEU A 99 0.46 20.55 20.12
CA LEU A 99 0.38 22.02 20.21
C LEU A 99 -0.01 22.51 21.61
N PHE A 100 -0.58 21.63 22.44
CA PHE A 100 -0.98 21.95 23.82
C PHE A 100 -0.62 20.79 24.75
N ALA A 101 -0.21 21.11 25.98
CA ALA A 101 0.04 20.12 27.03
C ALA A 101 -1.29 19.47 27.45
N SER A 102 -1.75 18.52 26.66
CA SER A 102 -2.99 17.80 26.90
C SER A 102 -2.73 16.70 27.93
N PRO A 103 -3.39 16.70 29.11
CA PRO A 103 -3.08 15.76 30.19
C PRO A 103 -3.37 14.29 29.84
N LYS A 104 -4.22 14.03 28.84
CA LYS A 104 -4.56 12.68 28.33
C LYS A 104 -3.86 12.33 27.00
N GLY A 105 -3.03 13.23 26.46
CA GLY A 105 -2.31 13.04 25.19
C GLY A 105 -3.07 13.47 23.94
N VAL A 106 -2.39 13.43 22.80
CA VAL A 106 -2.94 13.74 21.47
C VAL A 106 -3.35 12.44 20.78
N THR A 107 -4.53 12.45 20.17
CA THR A 107 -5.12 11.33 19.43
C THR A 107 -5.62 11.80 18.07
N THR A 108 -6.23 10.90 17.31
CA THR A 108 -6.94 11.21 16.07
C THR A 108 -8.44 10.98 16.24
N MET A 109 -9.24 11.97 15.86
CA MET A 109 -10.68 11.99 16.01
C MET A 109 -11.39 12.48 14.75
N GLN A 110 -12.58 11.93 14.51
CA GLN A 110 -13.46 12.39 13.46
C GLN A 110 -14.82 12.76 14.05
N ARG A 111 -15.41 13.82 13.51
CA ARG A 111 -16.74 14.29 13.87
C ARG A 111 -17.79 13.52 13.07
N PHE A 112 -18.65 12.81 13.77
CA PHE A 112 -19.82 12.14 13.19
C PHE A 112 -21.06 12.96 13.53
N THR A 113 -21.76 13.43 12.51
CA THR A 113 -23.01 14.19 12.66
C THR A 113 -24.17 13.27 12.32
N THR A 114 -25.11 13.09 13.25
CA THR A 114 -26.35 12.34 13.01
C THR A 114 -27.35 13.18 12.22
N ASP A 115 -28.38 12.54 11.67
CA ASP A 115 -29.44 13.22 10.90
C ASP A 115 -30.15 14.32 11.72
N ASP A 116 -30.15 14.19 13.04
CA ASP A 116 -30.71 15.16 14.00
C ASP A 116 -29.81 16.39 14.21
N GLY A 117 -28.68 16.48 13.50
CA GLY A 117 -27.69 17.56 13.61
C GLY A 117 -26.76 17.45 14.82
N THR A 118 -26.90 16.41 15.64
CA THR A 118 -26.03 16.18 16.80
C THR A 118 -24.68 15.67 16.34
N SER A 119 -23.61 16.29 16.83
CA SER A 119 -22.24 15.90 16.50
C SER A 119 -21.55 15.22 17.66
N THR A 120 -20.91 14.08 17.40
CA THR A 120 -20.09 13.35 18.36
C THR A 120 -18.70 13.13 17.81
N TRP A 121 -17.70 13.19 18.69
CA TRP A 121 -16.31 12.93 18.33
C TRP A 121 -15.96 11.49 18.67
N HIS A 122 -15.38 10.78 17.71
CA HIS A 122 -14.95 9.39 17.89
C HIS A 122 -13.48 9.27 17.58
N ARG A 123 -12.75 8.51 18.39
CA ARG A 123 -11.36 8.16 18.05
C ARG A 123 -11.34 7.31 16.80
N ILE A 124 -10.49 7.68 15.85
CA ILE A 124 -10.34 6.95 14.59
C ILE A 124 -8.89 6.48 14.40
N THR A 125 -8.76 5.32 13.79
CA THR A 125 -7.52 4.94 13.10
C THR A 125 -7.63 5.37 11.64
N ARG A 126 -6.52 5.37 10.90
CA ARG A 126 -6.47 5.80 9.49
C ARG A 126 -6.82 7.29 9.27
N ALA A 127 -6.42 8.15 10.19
CA ALA A 127 -6.49 9.59 9.98
C ALA A 127 -5.75 10.00 8.71
N THR A 128 -6.39 10.84 7.91
CA THR A 128 -5.92 11.21 6.57
C THR A 128 -5.33 12.61 6.53
N SER A 129 -5.56 13.44 7.54
CA SER A 129 -4.94 14.77 7.63
C SER A 129 -4.59 15.12 9.07
N SER A 130 -3.86 16.22 9.24
CA SER A 130 -3.61 16.81 10.55
C SER A 130 -4.87 17.41 11.20
N GLU A 131 -5.94 17.62 10.45
CA GLU A 131 -7.23 18.11 10.98
C GLU A 131 -7.97 17.03 11.76
N ASP A 132 -7.67 15.76 11.48
CA ASP A 132 -8.13 14.63 12.28
C ASP A 132 -7.40 14.57 13.63
N CYS A 133 -6.39 15.41 13.89
CA CYS A 133 -5.70 15.42 15.19
C CYS A 133 -6.53 16.17 16.24
N GLY A 134 -6.73 15.52 17.40
CA GLY A 134 -7.52 16.08 18.49
C GLY A 134 -7.02 15.64 19.86
N CYS A 135 -7.58 16.23 20.91
CA CYS A 135 -7.36 15.79 22.28
C CYS A 135 -8.36 14.69 22.63
N ASP A 136 -7.91 13.70 23.39
CA ASP A 136 -8.83 12.73 23.96
C ASP A 136 -9.58 13.36 25.14
N GLU A 137 -10.78 13.89 24.91
CA GLU A 137 -11.56 14.47 26.01
C GLU A 137 -12.03 13.39 27.01
N GLY A 138 -12.12 12.13 26.57
CA GLY A 138 -12.60 11.00 27.37
C GLY A 138 -14.08 11.16 27.70
N MET A 139 -14.88 10.16 27.32
CA MET A 139 -16.23 10.02 27.84
C MET A 139 -16.20 9.68 29.33
#